data_AF-A0A350IQZ0-F1
#
_entry.id   AF-A0A350IQZ0-F1
#
_cell.length_a   1.000
_cell.length_b   1.000
_cell.length_c   1.000
_cell.angle_alpha   90.00
_cell.angle_beta   90.00
_cell.angle_gamma   90.00
#
_symmetry.space_group_name_H-M   'P 1'
#
loop_
_entity.id
_entity.type
_entity.pdbx_description
1 polymer ?
#
loop_
_entity_poly.entity_id
_entity_poly.type
_entity_poly.pdbx_seq_one_letter_code
_entity_poly.pdbx_strand_id
1 'polypeptide(L)'
;AGIALPIIANASGWIFTEAGRQPWIVYGLMQTAKGVSTVSAADVGGTTAAFVLVYSILAVLAAVLVVRAARHPLDRVEETSGPGEGPARPGLVY
;
A
#
# COMPACT_ATOMS: atom_id res chain seq x y z
N ALA A 1 10.04 -18.31 1.58
CA ALA A 1 10.05 -17.68 0.24
C ALA A 1 8.69 -17.15 -0.22
N GLY A 2 7.57 -17.82 0.10
CA GLY A 2 6.24 -17.46 -0.44
C GLY A 2 5.67 -16.08 -0.06
N ILE A 3 6.07 -15.48 1.06
CA ILE A 3 5.51 -14.18 1.51
C ILE A 3 6.21 -12.98 0.82
N ALA A 4 7.52 -13.04 0.61
CA ALA A 4 8.29 -11.91 0.09
C ALA A 4 8.26 -11.79 -1.45
N LEU A 5 8.20 -12.93 -2.14
CA LEU A 5 8.29 -12.96 -3.60
C LEU A 5 7.18 -12.15 -4.31
N PRO A 6 5.90 -12.23 -3.91
CA PRO A 6 4.85 -11.42 -4.55
C PRO A 6 5.07 -9.91 -4.39
N ILE A 7 5.56 -9.47 -3.22
CA ILE A 7 5.84 -8.06 -2.94
C ILE A 7 6.95 -7.54 -3.86
N ILE A 8 8.04 -8.31 -3.96
CA ILE A 8 9.20 -7.94 -4.80
C ILE A 8 8.81 -7.93 -6.27
N ALA A 9 8.08 -8.96 -6.73
CA ALA A 9 7.62 -9.04 -8.12
C ALA A 9 6.70 -7.86 -8.48
N ASN A 10 5.75 -7.50 -7.61
CA ASN A 10 4.89 -6.34 -7.80
C ASN A 10 5.68 -5.04 -7.89
N ALA A 11 6.58 -4.78 -6.94
CA ALA A 11 7.41 -3.57 -6.94
C ALA A 11 8.28 -3.48 -8.22
N SER A 12 8.89 -4.60 -8.61
CA SER A 12 9.74 -4.68 -9.80
C SER A 12 8.95 -4.44 -11.08
N GLY A 13 7.73 -4.98 -11.19
CA GLY A 13 6.83 -4.75 -12.32
C GLY A 13 6.49 -3.27 -12.49
N TRP A 14 6.13 -2.58 -11.40
CA TRP A 14 5.86 -1.14 -11.42
C TRP A 14 7.09 -0.31 -11.77
N ILE A 15 8.27 -0.66 -11.23
CA ILE A 15 9.52 0.03 -11.57
C ILE A 15 9.83 -0.13 -13.06
N PHE A 16 9.68 -1.35 -13.61
CA PHE A 16 9.94 -1.61 -15.02
C PHE A 16 9.03 -0.78 -15.94
N THR A 17 7.72 -0.74 -15.67
CA THR A 17 6.77 0.01 -16.50
C THR A 17 6.97 1.53 -16.40
N GLU A 18 7.30 2.04 -15.22
CA GLU A 18 7.55 3.46 -14.99
C GLU A 18 8.90 3.92 -15.56
N ALA A 19 9.97 3.14 -15.35
CA ALA A 19 11.28 3.44 -15.90
C ALA A 19 11.30 3.31 -17.43
N GLY A 20 10.59 2.32 -17.99
CA GLY A 20 10.45 2.15 -19.44
C GLY A 20 9.75 3.31 -20.14
N ARG A 21 9.01 4.15 -19.39
CA ARG A 21 8.36 5.35 -19.93
C ARG A 21 9.28 6.55 -20.05
N GLN A 22 10.44 6.56 -19.37
CA GLN A 22 11.39 7.66 -19.48
C GLN A 22 11.88 7.81 -20.94
N PRO A 23 11.99 9.05 -21.49
CA PRO A 23 11.92 10.35 -20.81
C PRO A 23 10.53 11.01 -20.82
N TRP A 24 9.44 10.25 -20.97
CA TRP A 24 8.09 10.78 -21.17
C TRP A 24 7.23 10.70 -19.90
N ILE A 25 6.43 11.75 -19.66
CA ILE A 25 5.25 11.69 -18.78
C ILE A 25 4.09 11.16 -19.62
N VAL A 26 3.87 11.77 -20.78
CA VAL A 26 2.90 11.34 -21.80
C VAL A 26 3.65 11.19 -23.12
N TYR A 27 3.65 9.98 -23.69
CA TYR A 27 4.40 9.66 -24.89
C TYR A 27 4.05 10.60 -26.06
N GLY A 28 5.09 11.14 -26.71
CA GLY A 28 4.95 12.03 -27.84
C GLY A 28 4.39 13.42 -27.52
N LEU A 29 3.99 13.67 -26.26
CA LEU A 29 3.35 14.92 -25.85
C LEU A 29 4.16 15.70 -24.81
N MET A 30 4.58 15.06 -23.71
CA MET A 30 5.23 15.75 -22.60
C MET A 30 6.39 14.94 -22.03
N GLN A 31 7.57 15.55 -22.00
CA GLN A 31 8.77 14.98 -21.38
C GLN A 31 8.82 15.24 -19.86
N THR A 32 9.47 14.34 -19.12
CA THR A 32 9.66 14.45 -17.67
C THR A 32 10.44 15.70 -17.26
N ALA A 33 11.43 16.10 -18.06
CA ALA A 33 12.17 17.35 -17.86
C ALA A 33 11.29 18.61 -17.90
N LYS A 34 10.14 18.57 -18.60
CA LYS A 34 9.18 19.69 -18.66
C LYS A 34 8.18 19.68 -17.50
N GLY A 35 8.13 18.61 -16.71
CA GLY A 35 7.24 18.48 -15.55
C GLY A 35 7.85 18.96 -14.22
N VAL A 36 9.09 19.46 -14.22
CA VAL A 36 9.76 19.92 -13.00
C VAL A 36 9.14 21.25 -12.53
N SER A 37 8.67 21.29 -11.28
CA SER A 37 8.11 22.50 -10.67
C SER A 37 9.18 23.56 -10.36
N THR A 38 8.76 24.80 -10.12
CA THR A 38 9.65 25.91 -9.72
C THR A 38 10.05 25.90 -8.25
N VAL A 39 9.65 24.88 -7.48
CA VAL A 39 9.96 24.73 -6.05
C VAL A 39 11.45 24.45 -5.85
N SER A 40 12.02 24.93 -4.75
CA SER A 40 13.45 24.75 -4.47
C SER A 40 13.79 23.26 -4.24
N ALA A 41 15.00 22.87 -4.63
CA ALA A 41 15.50 21.51 -4.38
C ALA A 41 15.58 21.19 -2.87
N ALA A 42 15.78 22.21 -2.03
CA ALA A 42 15.80 22.06 -0.58
C ALA A 42 14.42 21.68 -0.02
N ASP A 43 13.35 22.32 -0.49
CA ASP A 43 11.98 22.01 -0.07
C ASP A 43 11.56 20.61 -0.51
N VAL A 44 11.88 20.24 -1.76
CA VAL A 44 11.62 18.90 -2.29
C VAL A 44 12.42 17.84 -1.52
N GLY A 45 13.70 18.09 -1.24
CA GLY A 45 14.54 17.20 -0.46
C GLY A 45 14.05 17.04 0.97
N GLY A 46 13.70 18.14 1.63
CA GLY A 46 13.19 18.16 3.00
C GLY A 46 11.88 17.39 3.14
N THR A 47 10.92 17.62 2.25
CA THR A 47 9.64 16.89 2.24
C THR A 47 9.80 15.43 1.87
N THR A 48 10.68 15.11 0.92
CA THR A 48 11.01 13.71 0.57
C THR A 48 11.59 12.98 1.78
N ALA A 49 12.54 13.60 2.49
CA ALA A 49 13.12 13.03 3.71
C ALA A 49 12.06 12.85 4.81
N ALA A 50 11.16 13.83 4.99
CA ALA A 50 10.06 13.72 5.94
C ALA A 50 9.12 12.55 5.60
N PHE A 51 8.73 12.38 4.32
CA PHE A 51 7.90 11.25 3.91
C PHE A 51 8.60 9.90 4.08
N VAL A 52 9.87 9.80 3.70
CA VAL A 52 10.67 8.58 3.92
C VAL A 52 10.70 8.22 5.40
N LEU A 53 10.94 9.20 6.28
CA LEU A 53 10.97 8.99 7.73
C LEU A 53 9.61 8.49 8.25
N VAL A 54 8.52 9.20 7.94
CA VAL A 54 7.18 8.83 8.42
C VAL A 54 6.77 7.46 7.90
N TYR A 55 6.96 7.18 6.61
CA TYR A 55 6.59 5.89 6.03
C TYR A 55 7.47 4.74 6.53
N SER A 56 8.74 4.98 6.83
CA SER A 56 9.60 3.96 7.44
C SER A 56 9.14 3.60 8.85
N ILE A 57 8.77 4.60 9.67
CA ILE A 57 8.20 4.36 11.00
C ILE A 57 6.92 3.55 10.90
N LEU A 58 6.00 3.96 10.01
CA LEU A 58 4.74 3.24 9.78
C LEU A 58 4.97 1.81 9.29
N ALA A 59 5.93 1.58 8.38
CA ALA A 59 6.25 0.26 7.88
C ALA A 59 6.78 -0.66 9.00
N VAL A 60 7.66 -0.15 9.88
CA VAL A 60 8.16 -0.91 11.03
C VAL A 60 7.03 -1.22 12.00
N LEU A 61 6.19 -0.23 12.34
CA LEU A 61 5.04 -0.42 13.22
C LEU A 61 4.07 -1.46 12.64
N ALA A 62 3.73 -1.34 11.35
CA ALA A 62 2.86 -2.30 10.68
C ALA A 62 3.45 -3.71 10.69
N ALA A 63 4.74 -3.87 10.40
CA ALA A 63 5.40 -5.17 10.45
C ALA A 63 5.37 -5.78 11.87
N VAL A 64 5.66 -4.96 12.91
CA VAL A 64 5.59 -5.39 14.31
C VAL A 64 4.16 -5.80 14.68
N LEU A 65 3.16 -5.02 14.31
CA LEU A 65 1.76 -5.29 14.60
C LEU A 65 1.26 -6.56 13.88
N VAL A 66 1.61 -6.74 12.61
CA VAL A 66 1.26 -7.94 11.84
C VAL A 66 1.92 -9.18 12.45
N VAL A 67 3.21 -9.11 12.79
CA VAL A 67 3.91 -10.23 13.44
C VAL A 67 3.32 -10.55 14.81
N ARG A 68 2.98 -9.53 15.60
CA ARG A 68 2.34 -9.70 16.90
C ARG A 68 0.96 -10.33 16.76
N ALA A 69 0.14 -9.85 15.84
CA ALA A 69 -1.20 -10.37 15.58
C ALA A 69 -1.16 -11.81 15.06
N ALA A 70 -0.25 -12.12 14.12
CA ALA A 70 -0.10 -13.46 13.56
C ALA A 70 0.36 -14.51 14.58
N ARG A 71 0.99 -14.08 15.69
CA ARG A 71 1.42 -14.96 16.79
C ARG A 71 0.36 -15.12 17.88
N HIS A 72 -0.68 -14.29 17.89
CA HIS A 72 -1.77 -14.44 18.84
C HIS A 72 -2.76 -15.48 18.31
N PRO A 73 -3.23 -16.43 19.14
CA PRO A 73 -4.36 -17.25 18.78
C PRO A 73 -5.53 -16.35 18.41
N LEU A 74 -6.22 -16.68 17.32
CA LEU A 74 -7.49 -16.04 17.02
C LEU A 74 -8.43 -16.43 18.16
N ASP A 75 -8.67 -15.50 19.09
CA ASP A 75 -9.78 -15.64 20.02
C ASP A 75 -11.00 -15.87 19.14
N ARG A 76 -11.72 -16.98 19.40
CA ARG A 76 -12.96 -17.28 18.68
C ARG A 76 -13.80 -16.02 18.85
N VAL A 77 -14.09 -15.33 17.75
CA VAL A 77 -15.14 -14.33 17.73
C VAL A 77 -16.36 -15.11 18.16
N GLU A 78 -16.73 -14.94 19.43
CA GLU A 78 -17.95 -15.51 19.96
C GLU A 78 -19.01 -14.87 19.09
N GLU A 79 -19.60 -15.65 18.18
CA GLU A 79 -20.90 -15.31 17.65
C GLU A 79 -21.74 -15.12 18.90
N THR A 80 -21.92 -13.86 19.31
CA THR A 80 -23.09 -13.50 20.08
C THR A 80 -24.25 -13.83 19.16
N SER A 81 -24.66 -15.10 19.19
CA SER A 81 -26.04 -15.49 18.99
C SER A 81 -26.82 -14.69 20.03
N GLY A 82 -27.17 -13.46 19.67
CA GLY A 82 -28.11 -12.68 20.46
C GLY A 82 -29.39 -13.52 20.58
N PRO A 83 -30.10 -13.46 21.71
CA PRO A 83 -31.42 -14.06 21.81
C PRO A 83 -32.36 -13.29 20.88
N GLY A 84 -32.47 -13.74 19.63
CA GLY A 84 -33.14 -12.99 18.58
C GLY A 84 -32.80 -13.50 17.19
N GLU A 85 -33.09 -14.77 16.93
CA GLU A 85 -33.27 -15.28 15.58
C GLU A 85 -34.43 -14.52 14.92
N GLY A 86 -34.11 -13.43 14.23
CA GLY A 86 -35.02 -12.74 13.32
C GLY A 86 -35.11 -13.51 11.99
N PRO A 87 -36.27 -13.56 11.32
CA PRO A 87 -36.53 -14.54 10.28
C PRO A 87 -35.52 -14.44 9.14
N ALA A 88 -35.12 -15.62 8.64
CA ALA A 88 -34.17 -15.82 7.55
C ALA A 88 -34.39 -14.80 6.43
N ARG A 89 -33.40 -13.93 6.21
CA ARG A 89 -33.40 -13.03 5.05
C ARG A 89 -33.35 -13.91 3.80
N PRO A 90 -34.34 -13.83 2.88
CA PRO A 90 -34.29 -14.59 1.64
C PRO A 90 -33.04 -14.16 0.87
N GLY A 91 -32.28 -15.17 0.42
CA GLY A 91 -30.97 -14.99 -0.17
C GLY A 91 -30.97 -13.98 -1.31
N LEU A 92 -30.01 -13.06 -1.26
CA LEU A 92 -29.60 -12.30 -2.44
C LEU A 92 -28.84 -13.27 -3.35
N VAL A 93 -29.58 -13.84 -4.30
CA VAL A 93 -29.03 -14.48 -5.47
C VAL A 93 -28.51 -13.36 -6.37
N TYR A 94 -27.19 -13.20 -6.42
CA TYR A 94 -26.47 -12.77 -7.60
C TYR A 94 -25.25 -13.67 -7.77
#